data_AF-A0A663NFE6-F1
#
_entry.id   AF-A0A663NFE6-F1
#
_cell.length_a   1.000
_cell.length_b   1.000
_cell.length_c   1.000
_cell.angle_alpha   90.00
_cell.angle_beta   90.00
_cell.angle_gamma   90.00
#
_symmetry.space_group_name_H-M   'P 1'
#
loop_
_entity.id
_entity.type
_entity.pdbx_description
1 polymer ?
#
loop_
_entity_poly.entity_id
_entity_poly.type
_entity_poly.pdbx_seq_one_letter_code
_entity_poly.pdbx_strand_id
1 'polypeptide(L)'
;MNPPKYDKIEDMAMMTHLHEPAVLYNLKERYAAWMIYTYSGLFCVTVNPYKWLPVYNPEVVLAYRGKKRQEAPPHIFSISDNAYQFMLTDRENQSILITGESGAGKTVNTKRVIQYFATIAASGEKKKEDANPLLEAFGNAKTVRNDNSSRFVSYLLEKSRVTFQLKAERSYHIFYQIMSNKKPELIGFITQNAACLVSLNCSISYLVADKAAYLMGLNSADLLKALCYPRVKVGNEYVTKGQTVQQVNNSVGALAKAVYEKMFLWMVVRINQQLDTKQPRQYFIGVLDIFNSLEQLCINFTNEKLQQFFNHHMFVLEQEEYKKEGIEWEFIDFGMDLAACIELIEKPMGIFSILEEECMFPKATDTSFKNKLYDQHLGKSNNFQKPKPAKGKAEAHFSLVHYAGTVDYNISGWLDKNKDPLNETVVGLYQKSSMKTLALLFASTGGEAGQFCEIRIFIFLFNYSTRAMNIKHLFIYS
;
A
#
# COMPACT_ATOMS: atom_id res chain seq x y z
N MET A 1 7.99 38.47 1.65
CA MET A 1 8.94 37.98 2.67
C MET A 1 8.31 38.18 4.03
N ASN A 2 8.30 37.14 4.88
CA ASN A 2 7.72 37.27 6.21
C ASN A 2 8.64 38.08 7.15
N PRO A 3 8.07 38.88 8.07
CA PRO A 3 8.85 39.58 9.09
C PRO A 3 9.71 38.64 9.96
N PRO A 4 10.85 39.12 10.52
CA PRO A 4 11.77 38.29 11.33
C PRO A 4 11.14 37.58 12.53
N LYS A 5 10.01 38.09 13.05
CA LYS A 5 9.25 37.44 14.14
C LYS A 5 8.74 36.03 13.78
N TYR A 6 8.68 35.70 12.49
CA TYR A 6 8.28 34.38 11.98
C TYR A 6 9.47 33.49 11.64
N ASP A 7 10.70 33.86 12.00
CA ASP A 7 11.87 33.03 11.77
C ASP A 7 11.76 31.71 12.55
N LYS A 8 11.94 30.59 11.83
CA LYS A 8 11.84 29.22 12.36
C LYS A 8 10.54 28.97 13.13
N ILE A 9 9.42 29.58 12.74
CA ILE A 9 8.14 29.40 13.43
C ILE A 9 7.73 27.92 13.48
N GLU A 10 7.15 27.52 14.60
CA GLU A 10 6.70 26.16 14.86
C GLU A 10 5.50 25.76 14.02
N ASP A 11 4.56 26.69 13.77
CA ASP A 11 3.41 26.49 12.90
C ASP A 11 3.39 27.52 11.77
N MET A 12 3.54 27.02 10.54
CA MET A 12 3.59 27.88 9.36
C MET A 12 2.24 28.51 9.01
N ALA A 13 1.13 27.97 9.51
CA ALA A 13 -0.20 28.58 9.33
C ALA A 13 -0.32 29.95 10.03
N MET A 14 0.57 30.25 11.00
CA MET A 14 0.60 31.53 11.70
C MET A 14 1.35 32.63 10.94
N MET A 15 1.97 32.32 9.79
CA MET A 15 2.66 33.32 8.98
C MET A 15 1.67 34.29 8.33
N THR A 16 2.04 35.57 8.27
CA THR A 16 1.21 36.59 7.59
C THR A 16 1.16 36.38 6.08
N HIS A 17 2.29 36.01 5.45
CA HIS A 17 2.34 35.74 4.02
C HIS A 17 2.47 34.23 3.79
N LEU A 18 1.40 33.61 3.29
CA LEU A 18 1.35 32.21 2.92
C LEU A 18 1.61 32.07 1.42
N HIS A 19 2.87 31.81 1.07
CA HIS A 19 3.29 31.52 -0.30
C HIS A 19 4.39 30.45 -0.30
N GLU A 20 4.52 29.70 -1.39
CA GLU A 20 5.45 28.58 -1.50
C GLU A 20 6.90 28.93 -1.07
N PRO A 21 7.49 30.08 -1.48
CA PRO A 21 8.84 30.44 -1.02
C PRO A 21 8.98 30.63 0.49
N ALA A 22 7.94 31.06 1.21
CA ALA A 22 8.01 31.29 2.66
C ALA A 22 7.98 29.96 3.42
N VAL A 23 7.12 29.03 2.98
CA VAL A 23 7.06 27.66 3.51
C VAL A 23 8.41 26.97 3.32
N LEU A 24 8.95 27.03 2.09
CA LEU A 24 10.25 26.44 1.78
C LEU A 24 11.38 27.05 2.63
N TYR A 25 11.40 28.38 2.78
CA TYR A 25 12.40 29.07 3.58
C TYR A 25 12.36 28.63 5.05
N ASN A 26 11.18 28.61 5.67
CA ASN A 26 11.05 28.22 7.07
C ASN A 26 11.46 26.77 7.31
N LEU A 27 11.02 25.84 6.45
CA LEU A 27 11.43 24.44 6.52
C LEU A 27 12.94 24.28 6.37
N LYS A 28 13.55 25.03 5.45
CA LYS A 28 15.01 25.01 5.22
C LYS A 28 15.78 25.51 6.44
N GLU A 29 15.38 26.64 7.02
CA GLU A 29 16.06 27.23 8.19
C GLU A 29 15.91 26.36 9.45
N ARG A 30 14.72 25.77 9.67
CA ARG A 30 14.51 24.80 10.76
C ARG A 30 15.35 23.55 10.57
N TYR A 31 15.38 23.01 9.34
CA TYR A 31 16.19 21.84 9.00
C TYR A 31 17.69 22.10 9.18
N ALA A 32 18.18 23.28 8.78
CA ALA A 32 19.58 23.69 8.99
C ALA A 32 19.97 23.72 10.47
N ALA A 33 19.00 23.96 11.35
CA ALA A 33 19.14 23.92 12.81
C ALA A 33 18.77 22.55 13.44
N TRP A 34 18.68 21.47 12.63
CA TRP A 34 18.32 20.11 13.05
C TRP A 34 16.91 19.95 13.66
N MET A 35 16.02 20.91 13.43
CA MET A 35 14.60 20.82 13.80
C MET A 35 13.82 20.21 12.64
N ILE A 36 13.63 18.88 12.70
CA ILE A 36 13.05 18.11 11.59
C ILE A 36 11.53 18.17 11.50
N TYR A 37 10.86 18.55 12.59
CA TYR A 37 9.40 18.63 12.68
C TYR A 37 8.96 20.10 12.66
N THR A 38 7.93 20.39 11.86
CA THR A 38 7.31 21.70 11.74
C THR A 38 5.83 21.52 11.48
N TYR A 39 4.97 22.28 12.17
CA TYR A 39 3.54 22.27 11.90
C TYR A 39 3.18 23.15 10.70
N SER A 40 2.09 22.79 10.03
CA SER A 40 1.46 23.60 8.99
C SER A 40 -0.06 23.39 9.10
N GLY A 41 -0.71 24.13 10.00
CA GLY A 41 -2.14 23.92 10.28
C GLY A 41 -2.36 22.53 10.87
N LEU A 42 -3.16 21.67 10.26
CA LEU A 42 -3.36 20.29 10.76
C LEU A 42 -2.15 19.37 10.53
N PHE A 43 -1.24 19.73 9.63
CA PHE A 43 -0.11 18.88 9.26
C PHE A 43 1.05 18.96 10.24
N CYS A 44 1.73 17.83 10.41
CA CYS A 44 3.09 17.76 10.97
C CYS A 44 4.07 17.39 9.85
N VAL A 45 4.74 18.39 9.30
CA VAL A 45 5.75 18.22 8.25
C VAL A 45 7.03 17.69 8.88
N THR A 46 7.56 16.61 8.31
CA THR A 46 8.82 16.00 8.74
C THR A 46 9.82 15.98 7.59
N VAL A 47 11.03 16.51 7.81
CA VAL A 47 12.14 16.45 6.85
C VAL A 47 13.16 15.41 7.31
N ASN A 48 13.44 14.40 6.48
CA ASN A 48 14.35 13.31 6.85
C ASN A 48 15.78 13.84 7.08
N PRO A 49 16.36 13.72 8.31
CA PRO A 49 17.69 14.24 8.62
C PRO A 49 18.86 13.42 8.05
N TYR A 50 18.60 12.20 7.57
CA TYR A 50 19.64 11.23 7.19
C TYR A 50 20.71 11.00 8.29
N LYS A 51 20.35 11.31 9.55
CA LYS A 51 21.20 11.17 10.73
C LYS A 51 20.37 10.71 11.91
N TRP A 52 21.04 10.06 12.85
CA TRP A 52 20.42 9.70 14.12
C TRP A 52 20.30 10.95 15.00
N LEU A 53 19.07 11.26 15.42
CA LEU A 53 18.78 12.34 16.37
C LEU A 53 18.18 11.72 17.64
N PRO A 54 18.48 12.26 18.83
CA PRO A 54 17.96 11.75 20.11
C PRO A 54 16.47 12.07 20.36
N VAL A 55 15.71 12.44 19.32
CA VAL A 55 14.29 12.83 19.38
C VAL A 55 13.33 11.67 19.71
N TYR A 56 13.81 10.43 19.61
CA TYR A 56 13.02 9.23 19.92
C TYR A 56 13.38 8.59 21.27
N ASN A 57 14.15 9.28 22.10
CA ASN A 57 14.54 8.77 23.41
C ASN A 57 13.32 8.62 24.33
N PRO A 58 13.34 7.66 25.28
CA PRO A 58 12.23 7.47 26.23
C PRO A 58 11.88 8.72 27.06
N GLU A 59 12.85 9.57 27.35
CA GLU A 59 12.66 10.85 28.03
C GLU A 59 11.75 11.80 27.23
N VAL A 60 11.90 11.82 25.90
CA VAL A 60 11.08 12.63 25.01
C VAL A 60 9.66 12.07 24.98
N VAL A 61 9.48 10.75 24.95
CA VAL A 61 8.16 10.11 25.03
C VAL A 61 7.40 10.58 26.28
N LEU A 62 8.06 10.61 27.44
CA LEU A 62 7.46 11.09 28.69
C LEU A 62 7.15 12.58 28.66
N ALA A 63 8.01 13.39 28.02
CA ALA A 63 7.81 14.83 27.91
C ALA A 63 6.56 15.22 27.11
N TYR A 64 6.18 14.42 26.11
CA TYR A 64 5.00 14.65 25.27
C TYR A 64 3.70 14.05 25.82
N ARG A 65 3.79 13.16 26.81
CA ARG A 65 2.61 12.49 27.37
C ARG A 65 1.70 13.47 28.10
N GLY A 66 0.42 13.51 27.71
CA GLY A 66 -0.58 14.35 28.36
C GLY A 66 -0.48 15.83 27.98
N LYS A 67 0.36 16.20 27.01
CA LYS A 67 0.60 17.59 26.62
C LYS A 67 -0.27 18.00 25.44
N LYS A 68 -0.88 19.18 25.55
CA LYS A 68 -1.57 19.79 24.41
C LYS A 68 -0.56 20.19 23.34
N ARG A 69 -1.01 20.26 22.09
CA ARG A 69 -0.17 20.64 20.94
C ARG A 69 0.60 21.97 21.11
N GLN A 70 0.02 22.94 21.81
CA GLN A 70 0.62 24.27 22.04
C GLN A 70 1.62 24.28 23.22
N GLU A 71 1.63 23.24 24.04
CA GLU A 71 2.48 23.16 25.24
C GLU A 71 3.84 22.52 24.97
N ALA A 72 4.04 21.97 23.77
CA ALA A 72 5.25 21.26 23.38
C ALA A 72 5.61 21.57 21.92
N PRO A 73 6.91 21.61 21.57
CA PRO A 73 7.34 21.94 20.22
C PRO A 73 6.89 20.87 19.20
N PRO A 74 6.91 21.17 17.89
CA PRO A 74 6.44 20.25 16.86
C PRO A 74 7.11 18.88 16.95
N HIS A 75 6.30 17.83 17.04
CA HIS A 75 6.79 16.46 17.09
C HIS A 75 5.70 15.43 16.73
N ILE A 76 6.12 14.30 16.17
CA ILE A 76 5.19 13.20 15.83
C ILE A 76 4.51 12.59 17.08
N PHE A 77 5.18 12.64 18.23
CA PHE A 77 4.60 12.20 19.51
C PHE A 77 3.48 13.12 19.99
N SER A 78 3.53 14.42 19.69
CA SER A 78 2.41 15.32 19.99
C SER A 78 1.18 14.91 19.18
N ILE A 79 1.33 14.62 17.88
CA ILE A 79 0.22 14.12 17.05
C ILE A 79 -0.33 12.79 17.59
N SER A 80 0.57 11.88 17.98
CA SER A 80 0.19 10.57 18.53
C SER A 80 -0.55 10.71 19.87
N ASP A 81 -0.06 11.55 20.78
CA ASP A 81 -0.69 11.76 22.09
C ASP A 81 -2.02 12.47 21.98
N ASN A 82 -2.14 13.49 21.14
CA ASN A 82 -3.42 14.17 20.88
C ASN A 82 -4.45 13.19 20.31
N ALA A 83 -4.07 12.35 19.33
CA ALA A 83 -4.97 11.31 18.82
C ALA A 83 -5.41 10.34 19.93
N TYR A 84 -4.50 9.94 20.83
CA TYR A 84 -4.87 9.12 21.98
C TYR A 84 -5.84 9.83 22.94
N GLN A 85 -5.60 11.10 23.23
CA GLN A 85 -6.48 11.90 24.10
C GLN A 85 -7.86 12.13 23.49
N PHE A 86 -7.94 12.46 22.20
CA PHE A 86 -9.20 12.63 21.47
C PHE A 86 -9.99 11.32 21.39
N MET A 87 -9.31 10.19 21.15
CA MET A 87 -9.97 8.87 21.20
C MET A 87 -10.66 8.62 22.55
N LEU A 88 -10.01 8.99 23.67
CA LEU A 88 -10.55 8.80 25.01
C LEU A 88 -11.64 9.81 25.39
N THR A 89 -11.51 11.05 24.91
CA THR A 89 -12.41 12.16 25.25
C THR A 89 -13.67 12.11 24.40
N ASP A 90 -13.49 12.04 23.08
CA ASP A 90 -14.56 12.16 22.09
C ASP A 90 -15.23 10.81 21.81
N ARG A 91 -14.62 9.71 22.28
CA ARG A 91 -15.16 8.34 22.13
C ARG A 91 -15.29 7.95 20.65
N GLU A 92 -14.32 8.35 19.85
CA GLU A 92 -14.26 8.07 18.41
C GLU A 92 -12.94 7.42 18.01
N ASN A 93 -13.00 6.59 16.96
CA ASN A 93 -11.80 6.00 16.36
C ASN A 93 -10.96 7.09 15.68
N GLN A 94 -9.64 6.94 15.74
CA GLN A 94 -8.72 7.93 15.19
C GLN A 94 -7.91 7.35 14.05
N SER A 95 -7.37 8.21 13.19
CA SER A 95 -6.43 7.78 12.16
C SER A 95 -5.27 8.75 12.00
N ILE A 96 -4.08 8.22 11.74
CA ILE A 96 -2.86 8.98 11.46
C ILE A 96 -2.39 8.59 10.07
N LEU A 97 -2.44 9.55 9.14
CA LEU A 97 -2.00 9.37 7.77
C LEU A 97 -0.55 9.86 7.64
N ILE A 98 0.36 8.97 7.26
CA ILE A 98 1.77 9.29 7.04
C ILE A 98 2.06 9.22 5.55
N THR A 99 2.25 10.38 4.93
CA THR A 99 2.51 10.52 3.49
C THR A 99 3.94 10.99 3.22
N GLY A 100 4.38 10.85 1.97
CA GLY A 100 5.72 11.24 1.54
C GLY A 100 6.28 10.34 0.45
N GLU A 101 7.28 10.82 -0.29
CA GLU A 101 7.93 10.03 -1.33
C GLU A 101 8.77 8.86 -0.78
N SER A 102 9.24 7.99 -1.68
CA SER A 102 10.25 6.99 -1.35
C SER A 102 11.50 7.67 -0.81
N GLY A 103 11.96 7.29 0.38
CA GLY A 103 13.09 7.93 1.06
C GLY A 103 12.73 9.03 2.07
N ALA A 104 11.46 9.45 2.15
CA ALA A 104 11.01 10.49 3.10
C ALA A 104 11.04 10.06 4.58
N GLY A 105 11.24 8.77 4.88
CA GLY A 105 11.30 8.26 6.26
C GLY A 105 9.95 7.83 6.85
N LYS A 106 8.90 7.66 6.03
CA LYS A 106 7.56 7.22 6.47
C LYS A 106 7.58 6.00 7.38
N THR A 107 8.16 4.90 6.93
CA THR A 107 8.22 3.63 7.68
C THR A 107 8.93 3.77 9.03
N VAL A 108 9.91 4.67 9.14
CA VAL A 108 10.58 4.97 10.42
C VAL A 108 9.60 5.70 11.33
N ASN A 109 8.94 6.74 10.84
CA ASN A 109 7.92 7.48 11.60
C ASN A 109 6.76 6.57 12.03
N THR A 110 6.23 5.72 11.14
CA THR A 110 5.19 4.73 11.45
C THR A 110 5.59 3.83 12.62
N LYS A 111 6.82 3.28 12.59
CA LYS A 111 7.35 2.47 13.69
C LYS A 111 7.43 3.24 15.00
N ARG A 112 7.83 4.52 14.96
CA ARG A 112 7.94 5.37 16.16
C ARG A 112 6.58 5.72 16.75
N VAL A 113 5.56 5.98 15.92
CA VAL A 113 4.18 6.18 16.36
C VAL A 113 3.65 4.93 17.06
N ILE A 114 3.86 3.76 16.45
CA ILE A 114 3.47 2.48 17.04
C ILE A 114 4.17 2.25 18.38
N GLN A 115 5.48 2.47 18.46
CA GLN A 115 6.25 2.34 19.70
C GLN A 115 5.80 3.33 20.78
N TYR A 116 5.40 4.54 20.39
CA TYR A 116 4.83 5.53 21.31
C TYR A 116 3.56 4.99 21.95
N PHE A 117 2.59 4.53 21.14
CA PHE A 117 1.36 3.94 21.65
C PHE A 117 1.61 2.69 22.50
N ALA A 118 2.59 1.85 22.11
CA ALA A 118 3.02 0.71 22.92
C ALA A 118 3.51 1.13 24.30
N THR A 119 4.29 2.20 24.36
CA THR A 119 4.88 2.68 25.61
C THR A 119 3.83 3.29 26.53
N ILE A 120 2.90 4.08 26.00
CA ILE A 120 1.88 4.74 26.82
C ILE A 120 0.73 3.81 27.24
N ALA A 121 0.43 2.79 26.43
CA ALA A 121 -0.65 1.84 26.67
C ALA A 121 -0.21 0.56 27.40
N ALA A 122 1.09 0.24 27.46
CA ALA A 122 1.58 -0.96 28.13
C ALA A 122 1.40 -0.88 29.66
N SER A 123 0.38 -1.60 30.17
CA SER A 123 0.29 -1.99 31.58
C SER A 123 0.99 -3.34 31.80
N GLY A 124 2.32 -3.31 31.92
CA GLY A 124 3.08 -4.40 32.57
C GLY A 124 3.49 -5.62 31.75
N GLU A 125 2.98 -5.87 30.54
CA GLU A 125 3.44 -6.99 29.69
C GLU A 125 4.05 -6.52 28.37
N LYS A 126 5.38 -6.70 28.21
CA LYS A 126 6.09 -6.47 26.95
C LYS A 126 5.63 -7.50 25.92
N LYS A 127 4.73 -7.13 25.00
CA LYS A 127 4.44 -7.96 23.81
C LYS A 127 5.56 -7.83 22.78
N LYS A 128 5.92 -8.97 22.16
CA LYS A 128 6.97 -9.09 21.14
C LYS A 128 6.66 -8.22 19.91
N GLU A 129 7.55 -7.27 19.62
CA GLU A 129 7.53 -6.39 18.43
C GLU A 129 8.09 -7.08 17.15
N ASP A 130 7.99 -8.40 17.00
CA ASP A 130 8.78 -9.15 16.01
C ASP A 130 8.09 -9.39 14.64
N ALA A 131 6.92 -8.79 14.38
CA ALA A 131 6.22 -8.97 13.09
C ALA A 131 6.85 -8.16 11.94
N ASN A 132 7.49 -7.02 12.25
CA ASN A 132 8.01 -6.10 11.24
C ASN A 132 9.12 -6.70 10.37
N PRO A 133 10.16 -7.37 10.91
CA PRO A 133 11.22 -7.95 10.07
C PRO A 133 10.69 -8.95 9.04
N LEU A 134 9.61 -9.68 9.39
CA LEU A 134 8.97 -10.63 8.49
C LEU A 134 8.24 -9.91 7.35
N LEU A 135 7.42 -8.91 7.67
CA LEU A 135 6.74 -8.11 6.65
C LEU A 135 7.73 -7.33 5.77
N GLU A 136 8.84 -6.85 6.32
CA GLU A 136 9.89 -6.18 5.53
C GLU A 136 10.61 -7.16 4.60
N ALA A 137 10.87 -8.39 5.04
CA ALA A 137 11.53 -9.37 4.18
C ALA A 137 10.69 -9.70 2.92
N PHE A 138 9.37 -9.85 3.08
CA PHE A 138 8.47 -10.25 2.00
C PHE A 138 7.77 -9.07 1.31
N GLY A 139 7.74 -7.90 1.94
CA GLY A 139 7.00 -6.73 1.48
C GLY A 139 7.88 -5.54 1.10
N ASN A 140 9.16 -5.51 1.49
CA ASN A 140 10.08 -4.42 1.11
C ASN A 140 11.07 -4.84 0.04
N ALA A 141 11.52 -3.84 -0.73
CA ALA A 141 12.52 -4.01 -1.77
C ALA A 141 13.39 -2.77 -1.95
N LYS A 142 14.53 -2.95 -2.62
CA LYS A 142 15.38 -1.84 -3.06
C LYS A 142 14.78 -1.19 -4.31
N THR A 143 14.57 0.11 -4.23
CA THR A 143 14.18 1.01 -5.33
C THR A 143 15.33 1.94 -5.68
N VAL A 144 15.19 2.74 -6.74
CA VAL A 144 16.21 3.73 -7.14
C VAL A 144 16.52 4.75 -6.03
N ARG A 145 15.51 5.13 -5.24
CA ARG A 145 15.60 6.21 -4.22
C ARG A 145 15.67 5.71 -2.77
N ASN A 146 15.41 4.44 -2.52
CA ASN A 146 15.33 3.86 -1.17
C ASN A 146 15.69 2.38 -1.18
N ASP A 147 16.67 1.99 -0.36
CA ASP A 147 17.16 0.61 -0.27
C ASP A 147 16.21 -0.33 0.48
N ASN A 148 15.30 0.19 1.31
CA ASN A 148 14.31 -0.59 2.07
C ASN A 148 12.91 0.02 1.94
N SER A 149 12.41 0.12 0.72
CA SER A 149 11.09 0.69 0.44
C SER A 149 10.02 -0.37 0.68
N SER A 150 9.04 -0.11 1.56
CA SER A 150 7.81 -0.91 1.64
C SER A 150 7.14 -0.94 0.27
N ARG A 151 6.57 -2.06 -0.17
CA ARG A 151 5.89 -2.22 -1.47
C ARG A 151 4.46 -2.72 -1.32
N PHE A 152 3.89 -2.51 -0.14
CA PHE A 152 2.54 -2.90 0.20
C PHE A 152 1.83 -1.81 1.00
N VAL A 153 0.53 -1.63 0.78
CA VAL A 153 -0.36 -0.82 1.61
C VAL A 153 -1.58 -1.66 1.91
N SER A 154 -1.75 -2.00 3.18
CA SER A 154 -2.79 -2.92 3.67
C SER A 154 -2.93 -4.20 2.82
N TYR A 155 -3.63 -4.15 1.69
CA TYR A 155 -3.94 -5.30 0.80
C TYR A 155 -3.23 -5.25 -0.56
N LEU A 156 -2.67 -4.11 -0.96
CA LEU A 156 -2.10 -3.91 -2.29
C LEU A 156 -0.60 -4.16 -2.27
N LEU A 157 -0.20 -5.41 -2.55
CA LEU A 157 1.19 -5.78 -2.80
C LEU A 157 1.54 -5.50 -4.27
N GLU A 158 2.70 -4.90 -4.56
CA GLU A 158 3.17 -4.72 -5.93
C GLU A 158 3.60 -6.06 -6.58
N LYS A 159 2.62 -6.82 -7.07
CA LYS A 159 2.81 -8.18 -7.61
C LYS A 159 3.85 -8.23 -8.72
N SER A 160 3.91 -7.22 -9.57
CA SER A 160 4.84 -7.15 -10.70
C SER A 160 6.30 -7.30 -10.29
N ARG A 161 6.67 -6.88 -9.06
CA ARG A 161 8.04 -6.97 -8.54
C ARG A 161 8.54 -8.40 -8.31
N VAL A 162 7.62 -9.36 -8.20
CA VAL A 162 7.96 -10.79 -8.09
C VAL A 162 8.64 -11.28 -9.39
N THR A 163 8.19 -10.78 -10.54
CA THR A 163 8.62 -11.27 -11.86
C THR A 163 9.38 -10.24 -12.69
N PHE A 164 9.44 -8.99 -12.24
CA PHE A 164 10.05 -7.89 -12.97
C PHE A 164 10.79 -6.91 -12.05
N GLN A 165 11.91 -6.38 -12.52
CA GLN A 165 12.65 -5.31 -11.87
C GLN A 165 13.31 -4.39 -12.90
N LEU A 166 13.40 -3.11 -12.58
CA LEU A 166 14.21 -2.16 -13.34
C LEU A 166 15.71 -2.38 -13.05
N LYS A 167 16.58 -1.93 -13.96
CA LYS A 167 18.04 -2.17 -13.91
C LYS A 167 18.72 -1.76 -12.59
N ALA A 168 18.20 -0.73 -11.92
CA ALA A 168 18.72 -0.21 -10.65
C ALA A 168 17.90 -0.63 -9.42
N GLU A 169 16.91 -1.50 -9.59
CA GLU A 169 16.03 -1.99 -8.53
C GLU A 169 16.28 -3.47 -8.24
N ARG A 170 15.75 -3.95 -7.12
CA ARG A 170 15.73 -5.38 -6.77
C ARG A 170 14.30 -5.86 -6.52
N SER A 171 14.14 -7.18 -6.55
CA SER A 171 12.93 -7.83 -6.03
C SER A 171 12.90 -7.77 -4.48
N TYR A 172 11.94 -8.45 -3.87
CA TYR A 172 11.79 -8.49 -2.41
C TYR A 172 13.03 -9.05 -1.71
N HIS A 173 13.32 -8.55 -0.51
CA HIS A 173 14.54 -8.90 0.23
C HIS A 173 14.66 -10.41 0.50
N ILE A 174 13.54 -11.10 0.72
CA ILE A 174 13.50 -12.52 1.08
C ILE A 174 14.28 -13.40 0.10
N PHE A 175 14.22 -13.12 -1.20
CA PHE A 175 14.94 -13.90 -2.21
C PHE A 175 16.46 -13.83 -1.98
N TYR A 176 16.98 -12.64 -1.70
CA TYR A 176 18.41 -12.43 -1.44
C TYR A 176 18.82 -12.91 -0.05
N GLN A 177 17.93 -12.82 0.94
CA GLN A 177 18.17 -13.34 2.29
C GLN A 177 18.30 -14.86 2.29
N ILE A 178 17.42 -15.58 1.59
CA ILE A 178 17.49 -17.04 1.43
C ILE A 178 18.79 -17.44 0.71
N MET A 179 19.18 -16.71 -0.34
CA MET A 179 20.41 -16.98 -1.10
C MET A 179 21.69 -16.47 -0.43
N SER A 180 21.62 -15.81 0.73
CA SER A 180 22.79 -15.24 1.41
C SER A 180 23.75 -16.28 2.02
N ASN A 181 23.36 -17.56 2.02
CA ASN A 181 24.08 -18.68 2.61
C ASN A 181 24.35 -18.54 4.12
N LYS A 182 23.69 -17.61 4.81
CA LYS A 182 23.74 -17.54 6.29
C LYS A 182 23.12 -18.76 6.97
N LYS A 183 22.22 -19.45 6.26
CA LYS A 183 21.58 -20.70 6.65
C LYS A 183 21.78 -21.72 5.52
N PRO A 184 22.95 -22.41 5.49
CA PRO A 184 23.30 -23.31 4.39
C PRO A 184 22.29 -24.44 4.17
N GLU A 185 21.57 -24.84 5.21
CA GLU A 185 20.48 -25.82 5.15
C GLU A 185 19.34 -25.39 4.22
N LEU A 186 19.07 -24.08 4.10
CA LEU A 186 18.06 -23.55 3.18
C LEU A 186 18.53 -23.65 1.73
N ILE A 187 19.79 -23.32 1.48
CA ILE A 187 20.39 -23.48 0.15
C ILE A 187 20.49 -24.96 -0.18
N GLY A 188 20.86 -25.82 0.77
CA GLY A 188 20.84 -27.26 0.63
C GLY A 188 19.43 -27.79 0.33
N PHE A 189 18.39 -27.28 0.95
CA PHE A 189 17.02 -27.69 0.61
C PHE A 189 16.62 -27.30 -0.83
N ILE A 190 17.11 -26.15 -1.30
CA ILE A 190 16.89 -25.64 -2.67
C ILE A 190 17.82 -26.33 -3.69
N THR A 191 19.02 -26.78 -3.29
CA THR A 191 20.10 -27.27 -4.17
C THR A 191 20.45 -28.76 -4.03
N GLN A 192 20.27 -29.42 -2.88
CA GLN A 192 20.50 -30.88 -2.69
C GLN A 192 19.40 -31.74 -3.29
N ASN A 193 18.19 -31.21 -3.51
CA ASN A 193 17.23 -31.82 -4.42
C ASN A 193 17.64 -31.66 -5.92
N ALA A 194 18.89 -31.23 -6.18
CA ALA A 194 19.52 -31.12 -7.51
C ALA A 194 20.71 -32.07 -7.69
N ALA A 195 20.74 -33.23 -7.03
CA ALA A 195 21.67 -34.30 -7.37
C ALA A 195 21.25 -35.02 -8.67
N CYS A 196 21.27 -34.30 -9.80
CA CYS A 196 21.40 -34.91 -11.12
C CYS A 196 21.94 -33.84 -12.09
N LEU A 197 23.26 -33.65 -12.08
CA LEU A 197 23.95 -32.74 -13.00
C LEU A 197 25.17 -33.47 -13.57
N VAL A 198 24.97 -34.27 -14.62
CA VAL A 198 25.87 -34.32 -15.78
C VAL A 198 25.06 -34.74 -17.01
N SER A 199 24.69 -33.77 -17.86
CA SER A 199 24.79 -33.83 -19.34
C SER A 199 23.68 -33.06 -20.09
N LEU A 200 24.18 -32.25 -21.04
CA LEU A 200 23.59 -31.87 -22.33
C LEU A 200 22.30 -31.05 -22.36
N ASN A 201 22.47 -29.73 -22.56
CA ASN A 201 21.82 -28.76 -23.49
C ASN A 201 20.40 -28.96 -24.09
N CYS A 202 19.55 -29.83 -23.54
CA CYS A 202 18.09 -29.83 -23.73
C CYS A 202 17.34 -30.15 -22.40
N SER A 203 18.09 -30.60 -21.37
CA SER A 203 17.60 -31.13 -20.10
C SER A 203 17.36 -30.09 -18.98
N ILE A 204 17.66 -28.80 -19.22
CA ILE A 204 17.57 -27.75 -18.19
C ILE A 204 16.11 -27.41 -17.85
N SER A 205 15.17 -27.58 -18.79
CA SER A 205 13.75 -27.21 -18.59
C SER A 205 12.99 -28.18 -17.67
N TYR A 206 13.14 -29.50 -17.88
CA TYR A 206 12.50 -30.52 -17.04
C TYR A 206 13.05 -30.52 -15.61
N LEU A 207 14.36 -30.34 -15.43
CA LEU A 207 14.98 -30.32 -14.11
C LEU A 207 14.45 -29.17 -13.23
N VAL A 208 14.12 -28.02 -13.82
CA VAL A 208 13.55 -26.89 -13.08
C VAL A 208 12.07 -27.14 -12.75
N ALA A 209 11.32 -27.71 -13.69
CA ALA A 209 9.92 -28.08 -13.46
C ALA A 209 9.77 -29.16 -12.37
N ASP A 210 10.65 -30.17 -12.36
CA ASP A 210 10.69 -31.23 -11.34
C ASP A 210 10.93 -30.65 -9.95
N LYS A 211 11.88 -29.71 -9.83
CA LYS A 211 12.17 -29.03 -8.56
C LYS A 211 10.99 -28.18 -8.09
N ALA A 212 10.39 -27.41 -8.99
CA ALA A 212 9.22 -26.59 -8.67
C ALA A 212 8.05 -27.47 -8.22
N ALA A 213 7.77 -28.54 -8.96
CA ALA A 213 6.72 -29.51 -8.63
C ALA A 213 6.98 -30.20 -7.28
N TYR A 214 8.22 -30.63 -7.01
CA TYR A 214 8.61 -31.23 -5.73
C TYR A 214 8.38 -30.27 -4.55
N LEU A 215 8.88 -29.03 -4.65
CA LEU A 215 8.71 -28.01 -3.61
C LEU A 215 7.23 -27.63 -3.40
N MET A 216 6.43 -27.68 -4.46
CA MET A 216 5.00 -27.41 -4.41
C MET A 216 4.15 -28.65 -4.07
N GLY A 217 4.75 -29.83 -3.90
CA GLY A 217 4.04 -31.06 -3.60
C GLY A 217 3.12 -31.55 -4.72
N LEU A 218 3.55 -31.39 -5.98
CA LEU A 218 2.81 -31.70 -7.21
C LEU A 218 3.53 -32.77 -8.05
N ASN A 219 2.81 -33.38 -8.99
CA ASN A 219 3.40 -34.19 -10.04
C ASN A 219 3.92 -33.30 -11.18
N SER A 220 5.19 -33.46 -11.56
CA SER A 220 5.84 -32.64 -12.60
C SER A 220 5.22 -32.81 -14.00
N ALA A 221 4.85 -34.03 -14.37
CA ALA A 221 4.25 -34.30 -15.67
C ALA A 221 2.86 -33.65 -15.79
N ASP A 222 2.06 -33.72 -14.73
CA ASP A 222 0.74 -33.08 -14.69
C ASP A 222 0.84 -31.56 -14.71
N LEU A 223 1.83 -30.98 -14.00
CA LEU A 223 2.10 -29.54 -14.02
C LEU A 223 2.47 -29.05 -15.42
N LEU A 224 3.41 -29.72 -16.09
CA LEU A 224 3.82 -29.37 -17.45
C LEU A 224 2.67 -29.54 -18.46
N LYS A 225 1.89 -30.62 -18.33
CA LYS A 225 0.71 -30.83 -19.16
C LYS A 225 -0.33 -29.74 -18.95
N ALA A 226 -0.60 -29.34 -17.71
CA ALA A 226 -1.55 -28.28 -17.39
C ALA A 226 -1.09 -26.90 -17.91
N LEU A 227 0.21 -26.63 -17.92
CA LEU A 227 0.78 -25.40 -18.48
C LEU A 227 0.68 -25.35 -20.00
N CYS A 228 1.08 -26.41 -20.69
CA CYS A 228 1.09 -26.46 -22.16
C CYS A 228 -0.30 -26.70 -22.77
N TYR A 229 -1.14 -27.48 -22.08
CA TYR A 229 -2.44 -27.96 -22.55
C TYR A 229 -3.52 -27.83 -21.47
N PRO A 230 -3.81 -26.61 -20.99
CA PRO A 230 -4.90 -26.39 -20.03
C PRO A 230 -6.25 -26.82 -20.59
N ARG A 231 -7.11 -27.30 -19.68
CA ARG A 231 -8.51 -27.59 -19.95
C ARG A 231 -9.32 -26.33 -19.66
N VAL A 232 -9.89 -25.75 -20.70
CA VAL A 232 -10.70 -24.53 -20.63
C VAL A 232 -12.17 -24.91 -20.77
N LYS A 233 -13.02 -24.36 -19.90
CA LYS A 233 -14.46 -24.54 -20.00
C LYS A 233 -15.00 -23.67 -21.13
N VAL A 234 -15.62 -24.28 -22.14
CA VAL A 234 -16.27 -23.60 -23.26
C VAL A 234 -17.73 -24.05 -23.26
N GLY A 235 -18.64 -23.17 -22.83
CA GLY A 235 -20.03 -23.53 -22.55
C GLY A 235 -20.12 -24.55 -21.41
N ASN A 236 -20.66 -25.73 -21.69
CA ASN A 236 -20.81 -26.82 -20.71
C ASN A 236 -19.69 -27.86 -20.76
N GLU A 237 -18.77 -27.77 -21.72
CA GLU A 237 -17.72 -28.77 -21.93
C GLU A 237 -16.33 -28.24 -21.57
N TYR A 238 -15.40 -29.14 -21.27
CA TYR A 238 -13.99 -28.82 -21.05
C TYR A 238 -13.16 -29.25 -22.25
N VAL A 239 -12.58 -28.27 -22.94
CA VAL A 239 -11.75 -28.50 -24.12
C VAL A 239 -10.29 -28.27 -23.78
N THR A 240 -9.42 -29.17 -24.22
CA THR A 240 -7.97 -29.00 -24.11
C THR A 240 -7.47 -27.99 -25.14
N LYS A 241 -6.83 -26.92 -24.68
CA LYS A 241 -6.32 -25.85 -25.54
C LYS A 241 -4.79 -25.83 -25.48
N GLY A 242 -4.12 -25.95 -26.62
CA GLY A 242 -2.67 -25.75 -26.69
C GLY A 242 -2.28 -24.29 -26.50
N GLN A 243 -1.15 -24.04 -25.85
CA GLN A 243 -0.60 -22.70 -25.63
C GLN A 243 0.69 -22.46 -26.44
N THR A 244 0.92 -21.20 -26.82
CA THR A 244 2.20 -20.77 -27.38
C THR A 244 3.25 -20.58 -26.27
N VAL A 245 4.54 -20.57 -26.64
CA VAL A 245 5.64 -20.34 -25.69
C VAL A 245 5.45 -19.06 -24.87
N GLN A 246 5.04 -17.97 -25.52
CA GLN A 246 4.79 -16.70 -24.84
C GLN A 246 3.63 -16.79 -23.84
N GLN A 247 2.56 -17.51 -24.20
CA GLN A 247 1.40 -17.70 -23.31
C GLN A 247 1.79 -18.51 -22.06
N VAL A 248 2.58 -19.58 -22.24
CA VAL A 248 3.08 -20.37 -21.11
C VAL A 248 3.97 -19.52 -20.20
N ASN A 249 4.91 -18.74 -20.76
CA ASN A 249 5.78 -17.86 -19.97
C ASN A 249 4.98 -16.81 -19.18
N ASN A 250 3.98 -16.19 -19.80
CA ASN A 250 3.10 -15.24 -19.14
C ASN A 250 2.30 -15.92 -18.02
N SER A 251 1.79 -17.13 -18.27
CA SER A 251 1.03 -17.92 -17.27
C SER A 251 1.90 -18.30 -16.08
N VAL A 252 3.15 -18.70 -16.29
CA VAL A 252 4.11 -18.97 -15.21
C VAL A 252 4.34 -17.71 -14.36
N GLY A 253 4.50 -16.55 -15.01
CA GLY A 253 4.62 -15.27 -14.30
C GLY A 253 3.38 -14.92 -13.47
N ALA A 254 2.18 -15.10 -14.03
CA ALA A 254 0.90 -14.90 -13.34
C ALA A 254 0.77 -15.82 -12.10
N LEU A 255 1.08 -17.11 -12.26
CA LEU A 255 1.07 -18.09 -11.18
C LEU A 255 2.07 -17.74 -10.07
N ALA A 256 3.29 -17.32 -10.43
CA ALA A 256 4.32 -16.91 -9.46
C ALA A 256 3.85 -15.71 -8.63
N LYS A 257 3.25 -14.71 -9.28
CA LYS A 257 2.65 -13.54 -8.62
C LYS A 257 1.52 -13.94 -7.68
N ALA A 258 0.59 -14.78 -8.13
CA ALA A 258 -0.55 -15.22 -7.33
C ALA A 258 -0.15 -16.06 -6.10
N VAL A 259 0.82 -16.97 -6.25
CA VAL A 259 1.35 -17.74 -5.12
C VAL A 259 1.99 -16.81 -4.09
N TYR A 260 2.81 -15.85 -4.53
CA TYR A 260 3.49 -14.92 -3.64
C TYR A 260 2.51 -13.99 -2.90
N GLU A 261 1.54 -13.42 -3.61
CA GLU A 261 0.49 -12.60 -3.03
C GLU A 261 -0.32 -13.37 -1.98
N LYS A 262 -0.86 -14.54 -2.34
CA LYS A 262 -1.66 -15.35 -1.42
C LYS A 262 -0.86 -15.76 -0.19
N MET A 263 0.42 -16.10 -0.35
CA MET A 263 1.33 -16.39 0.76
C MET A 263 1.53 -15.15 1.65
N PHE A 264 1.74 -13.97 1.06
CA PHE A 264 1.89 -12.73 1.81
C PHE A 264 0.63 -12.38 2.61
N LEU A 265 -0.55 -12.47 1.99
CA LEU A 265 -1.84 -12.25 2.67
C LEU A 265 -2.07 -13.29 3.78
N TRP A 266 -1.73 -14.55 3.55
CA TRP A 266 -1.80 -15.59 4.58
C TRP A 266 -0.87 -15.28 5.76
N MET A 267 0.36 -14.83 5.51
CA MET A 267 1.26 -14.40 6.59
C MET A 267 0.67 -13.26 7.40
N VAL A 268 0.06 -12.26 6.74
CA VAL A 268 -0.63 -11.16 7.41
C VAL A 268 -1.78 -11.67 8.28
N VAL A 269 -2.61 -12.59 7.78
CA VAL A 269 -3.70 -13.20 8.56
C VAL A 269 -3.15 -13.95 9.78
N ARG A 270 -2.08 -14.72 9.62
CA ARG A 270 -1.45 -15.43 10.74
C ARG A 270 -0.87 -14.49 11.78
N ILE A 271 -0.25 -13.39 11.36
CA ILE A 271 0.22 -12.33 12.26
C ILE A 271 -0.98 -11.72 13.01
N ASN A 272 -2.05 -11.37 12.31
CA ASN A 272 -3.25 -10.80 12.92
C ASN A 272 -3.88 -11.74 13.95
N GLN A 273 -3.95 -13.05 13.67
CA GLN A 273 -4.43 -14.06 14.62
C GLN A 273 -3.56 -14.15 15.89
N GLN A 274 -2.24 -13.92 15.79
CA GLN A 274 -1.35 -13.90 16.95
C GLN A 274 -1.40 -12.57 17.73
N LEU A 275 -1.68 -11.47 17.03
CA LEU A 275 -1.88 -10.15 17.66
C LEU A 275 -3.27 -10.04 18.29
N ASP A 276 -4.22 -10.87 17.88
CA ASP A 276 -5.57 -10.89 18.41
C ASP A 276 -5.58 -11.24 19.91
N THR A 277 -6.43 -10.55 20.65
CA THR A 277 -6.57 -10.73 22.09
C THR A 277 -8.04 -10.89 22.42
N LYS A 278 -8.37 -11.77 23.37
CA LYS A 278 -9.74 -11.93 23.87
C LYS A 278 -10.30 -10.72 24.63
N GLN A 279 -9.52 -9.63 24.77
CA GLN A 279 -9.98 -8.42 25.43
C GLN A 279 -11.00 -7.68 24.55
N PRO A 280 -12.10 -7.16 25.13
CA PRO A 280 -13.07 -6.37 24.38
C PRO A 280 -12.42 -5.10 23.83
N ARG A 281 -12.72 -4.78 22.57
CA ARG A 281 -12.22 -3.59 21.87
C ARG A 281 -13.33 -2.54 21.84
N GLN A 282 -13.03 -1.32 22.27
CA GLN A 282 -13.98 -0.20 22.21
C GLN A 282 -13.64 0.74 21.05
N TYR A 283 -12.37 1.15 20.96
CA TYR A 283 -11.88 2.10 19.96
C TYR A 283 -10.54 1.64 19.39
N PHE A 284 -10.13 2.23 18.26
CA PHE A 284 -8.82 2.01 17.66
C PHE A 284 -8.22 3.29 17.08
N ILE A 285 -6.89 3.28 16.92
CA ILE A 285 -6.14 4.29 16.19
C ILE A 285 -5.49 3.60 14.99
N GLY A 286 -5.92 3.94 13.77
CA GLY A 286 -5.34 3.39 12.54
C GLY A 286 -4.14 4.22 12.07
N VAL A 287 -2.99 3.59 11.83
CA VAL A 287 -1.84 4.27 11.21
C VAL A 287 -1.70 3.83 9.77
N LEU A 288 -1.82 4.77 8.82
CA LEU A 288 -1.79 4.51 7.39
C LEU A 288 -0.44 4.96 6.79
N ASP A 289 0.35 4.01 6.27
CA ASP A 289 1.58 4.24 5.50
C ASP A 289 1.32 3.89 4.03
N ILE A 290 1.28 4.88 3.14
CA ILE A 290 0.95 4.69 1.72
C ILE A 290 2.21 4.64 0.88
N PHE A 291 2.24 3.67 -0.01
CA PHE A 291 3.35 3.37 -0.88
C PHE A 291 3.22 4.00 -2.29
N ASN A 292 4.36 4.36 -2.89
CA ASN A 292 4.45 5.00 -4.21
C ASN A 292 5.26 4.15 -5.21
N SER A 293 4.68 3.15 -5.91
CA SER A 293 5.01 2.83 -7.34
C SER A 293 4.15 1.77 -8.07
N LEU A 294 4.36 1.84 -9.40
CA LEU A 294 3.99 1.11 -10.62
C LEU A 294 2.55 1.25 -11.11
N GLU A 295 1.56 1.30 -10.23
CA GLU A 295 0.22 1.74 -10.60
C GLU A 295 0.13 3.25 -10.42
N GLN A 296 0.89 4.04 -11.20
CA GLN A 296 0.91 5.50 -11.01
C GLN A 296 -0.51 6.08 -11.02
N LEU A 297 -1.41 5.52 -11.83
CA LEU A 297 -2.84 5.87 -11.81
C LEU A 297 -3.52 5.48 -10.49
N CYS A 298 -3.41 4.23 -10.02
CA CYS A 298 -4.03 3.82 -8.75
C CYS A 298 -3.48 4.59 -7.55
N ILE A 299 -2.19 4.92 -7.55
CA ILE A 299 -1.54 5.73 -6.52
C ILE A 299 -2.06 7.16 -6.57
N ASN A 300 -2.07 7.77 -7.75
CA ASN A 300 -2.58 9.13 -7.91
C ASN A 300 -4.06 9.20 -7.55
N PHE A 301 -4.86 8.21 -7.95
CA PHE A 301 -6.25 8.06 -7.56
C PHE A 301 -6.43 7.94 -6.05
N THR A 302 -5.62 7.10 -5.40
CA THR A 302 -5.63 6.97 -3.93
C THR A 302 -5.27 8.30 -3.26
N ASN A 303 -4.24 8.99 -3.74
CA ASN A 303 -3.85 10.31 -3.23
C ASN A 303 -4.93 11.38 -3.49
N GLU A 304 -5.61 11.34 -4.63
CA GLU A 304 -6.75 12.22 -4.95
C GLU A 304 -7.86 12.06 -3.92
N LYS A 305 -8.24 10.81 -3.61
CA LYS A 305 -9.25 10.50 -2.58
C LYS A 305 -8.81 10.93 -1.18
N LEU A 306 -7.56 10.70 -0.83
CA LEU A 306 -7.02 11.10 0.47
C LEU A 306 -6.96 12.63 0.61
N GLN A 307 -6.63 13.33 -0.47
CA GLN A 307 -6.68 14.78 -0.50
C GLN A 307 -8.10 15.30 -0.38
N GLN A 308 -9.08 14.67 -1.04
CA GLN A 308 -10.49 15.01 -0.88
C GLN A 308 -10.96 14.81 0.57
N PHE A 309 -10.60 13.67 1.18
CA PHE A 309 -10.88 13.38 2.58
C PHE A 309 -10.27 14.44 3.50
N PHE A 310 -9.02 14.83 3.25
CA PHE A 310 -8.35 15.89 4.00
C PHE A 310 -9.06 17.24 3.85
N ASN A 311 -9.36 17.66 2.62
CA ASN A 311 -10.02 18.95 2.37
C ASN A 311 -11.38 19.02 3.09
N HIS A 312 -12.15 17.94 3.01
CA HIS A 312 -13.44 17.85 3.70
C HIS A 312 -13.26 17.96 5.22
N HIS A 313 -12.33 17.19 5.81
CA HIS A 313 -12.09 17.22 7.26
C HIS A 313 -11.57 18.57 7.76
N MET A 314 -10.62 19.17 7.05
CA MET A 314 -10.09 20.50 7.37
C MET A 314 -11.22 21.55 7.36
N PHE A 315 -12.09 21.49 6.36
CA PHE A 315 -13.18 22.44 6.20
C PHE A 315 -14.25 22.30 7.29
N VAL A 316 -14.61 21.07 7.68
CA VAL A 316 -15.51 20.83 8.80
C VAL A 316 -14.96 21.45 10.09
N LEU A 317 -13.66 21.27 10.37
CA LEU A 317 -13.00 21.86 11.55
C LEU A 317 -12.97 23.40 11.50
N GLU A 318 -12.71 23.99 10.34
CA GLU A 318 -12.76 25.46 10.19
C GLU A 318 -14.16 26.01 10.42
N GLN A 319 -15.21 25.35 9.92
CA GLN A 319 -16.59 25.76 10.16
C GLN A 319 -16.97 25.74 11.64
N GLU A 320 -16.56 24.70 12.36
CA GLU A 320 -16.81 24.58 13.79
C GLU A 320 -16.14 25.73 14.57
N GLU A 321 -14.92 26.10 14.19
CA GLU A 321 -14.20 27.21 14.80
C GLU A 321 -14.86 28.57 14.49
N TYR A 322 -15.25 28.83 13.23
CA TYR A 322 -15.98 30.06 12.89
C TYR A 322 -17.30 30.18 13.65
N LYS A 323 -18.06 29.08 13.75
CA LYS A 323 -19.31 29.04 14.49
C LYS A 323 -19.10 29.29 15.98
N LYS A 324 -18.03 28.76 16.55
CA LYS A 324 -17.66 28.93 17.96
C LYS A 324 -17.22 30.36 18.27
N GLU A 325 -16.51 31.01 17.35
CA GLU A 325 -16.09 32.41 17.45
C GLU A 325 -17.22 33.40 17.06
N GLY A 326 -18.36 32.90 16.57
CA GLY A 326 -19.51 33.73 16.18
C GLY A 326 -19.27 34.56 14.91
N ILE A 327 -18.40 34.10 14.02
CA ILE A 327 -18.07 34.76 12.76
C ILE A 327 -19.02 34.27 11.67
N GLU A 328 -19.69 35.19 10.99
CA GLU A 328 -20.50 34.85 9.80
C GLU A 328 -19.58 34.43 8.65
N TRP A 329 -19.78 33.20 8.16
CA TRP A 329 -19.00 32.61 7.08
C TRP A 329 -19.93 32.09 5.99
N GLU A 330 -19.66 32.46 4.74
CA GLU A 330 -20.40 31.94 3.58
C GLU A 330 -19.95 30.52 3.26
N PHE A 331 -20.91 29.63 3.09
CA PHE A 331 -20.65 28.22 2.82
C PHE A 331 -20.02 28.02 1.44
N ILE A 332 -18.80 27.48 1.41
CA ILE A 332 -18.11 27.07 0.18
C ILE A 332 -17.68 25.61 0.33
N ASP A 333 -18.36 24.68 -0.35
CA ASP A 333 -18.02 23.26 -0.28
C ASP A 333 -16.80 22.92 -1.18
N PHE A 334 -15.60 23.04 -0.60
CA PHE A 334 -14.35 22.63 -1.25
C PHE A 334 -14.18 21.08 -1.35
N GLY A 335 -15.08 20.30 -0.74
CA GLY A 335 -15.06 18.83 -0.82
C GLY A 335 -15.35 18.30 -2.24
N MET A 336 -15.91 19.14 -3.12
CA MET A 336 -16.29 18.76 -4.48
C MET A 336 -15.22 19.02 -5.54
N ASP A 337 -14.16 19.79 -5.26
CA ASP A 337 -13.18 20.20 -6.27
C ASP A 337 -12.42 19.03 -6.91
N LEU A 338 -12.20 17.97 -6.13
CA LEU A 338 -11.52 16.75 -6.59
C LEU A 338 -12.49 15.68 -7.10
N ALA A 339 -13.80 15.85 -6.88
CA ALA A 339 -14.81 14.84 -7.21
C ALA A 339 -14.81 14.51 -8.70
N ALA A 340 -14.68 15.52 -9.57
CA ALA A 340 -14.67 15.33 -11.02
C ALA A 340 -13.53 14.39 -11.50
N CYS A 341 -12.35 14.48 -10.89
CA CYS A 341 -11.21 13.62 -11.23
C CYS A 341 -11.40 12.20 -10.67
N ILE A 342 -11.92 12.09 -9.45
CA ILE A 342 -12.21 10.80 -8.81
C ILE A 342 -13.29 10.04 -9.59
N GLU A 343 -14.38 10.72 -9.94
CA GLU A 343 -15.49 10.14 -10.68
C GLU A 343 -15.08 9.68 -12.08
N LEU A 344 -14.25 10.46 -12.77
CA LEU A 344 -13.67 10.07 -14.06
C LEU A 344 -12.92 8.73 -13.98
N ILE A 345 -12.32 8.41 -12.84
CA ILE A 345 -11.53 7.20 -12.66
C ILE A 345 -12.40 6.01 -12.25
N GLU A 346 -13.29 6.17 -11.26
CA GLU A 346 -13.98 5.02 -10.62
C GLU A 346 -15.44 4.81 -10.97
N LYS A 347 -16.16 5.83 -11.47
CA LYS A 347 -17.60 5.68 -11.75
C LYS A 347 -17.82 4.75 -12.94
N PRO A 348 -19.06 4.23 -13.11
CA PRO A 348 -19.42 3.52 -14.34
C PRO A 348 -19.08 4.35 -15.57
N MET A 349 -18.57 3.70 -16.62
CA MET A 349 -18.02 4.37 -17.81
C MET A 349 -16.80 5.27 -17.54
N GLY A 350 -16.17 5.17 -16.36
CA GLY A 350 -14.88 5.78 -16.05
C GLY A 350 -13.71 4.91 -16.50
N ILE A 351 -12.48 5.36 -16.21
CA ILE A 351 -11.25 4.74 -16.73
C ILE A 351 -11.12 3.26 -16.29
N PHE A 352 -11.36 2.95 -15.01
CA PHE A 352 -11.26 1.56 -14.53
C PHE A 352 -12.38 0.67 -15.10
N SER A 353 -13.61 1.17 -15.17
CA SER A 353 -14.74 0.45 -15.78
C SER A 353 -14.45 0.09 -17.24
N ILE A 354 -13.96 1.05 -18.04
CA ILE A 354 -13.62 0.81 -19.45
C ILE A 354 -12.45 -0.17 -19.57
N LEU A 355 -11.46 -0.09 -18.68
CA LEU A 355 -10.33 -1.01 -18.66
C LEU A 355 -10.79 -2.44 -18.37
N GLU A 356 -11.64 -2.64 -17.37
CA GLU A 356 -12.20 -3.93 -16.99
C GLU A 356 -13.05 -4.52 -18.12
N GLU A 357 -13.93 -3.72 -18.73
CA GLU A 357 -14.74 -4.15 -19.87
C GLU A 357 -13.86 -4.56 -21.05
N GLU A 358 -12.85 -3.76 -21.42
CA GLU A 358 -11.90 -4.12 -22.49
C GLU A 358 -11.10 -5.39 -22.18
N CYS A 359 -10.84 -5.67 -20.90
CA CYS A 359 -10.20 -6.92 -20.49
C CYS A 359 -11.06 -8.15 -20.79
N MET A 360 -12.39 -8.01 -20.87
CA MET A 360 -13.31 -9.11 -21.19
C MET A 360 -13.33 -9.45 -22.68
N PHE A 361 -12.90 -8.54 -23.57
CA PHE A 361 -12.90 -8.77 -25.01
C PHE A 361 -11.60 -9.47 -25.47
N PRO A 362 -11.67 -10.70 -26.04
CA PRO A 362 -10.47 -11.47 -26.39
C PRO A 362 -9.57 -10.84 -27.46
N LYS A 363 -10.12 -9.93 -28.29
CA LYS A 363 -9.41 -9.23 -29.36
C LYS A 363 -9.10 -7.76 -29.03
N ALA A 364 -9.40 -7.31 -27.81
CA ALA A 364 -9.06 -5.96 -27.39
C ALA A 364 -7.54 -5.76 -27.36
N THR A 365 -7.11 -4.57 -27.70
CA THR A 365 -5.72 -4.12 -27.74
C THR A 365 -5.60 -2.82 -26.96
N ASP A 366 -4.41 -2.44 -26.51
CA ASP A 366 -4.23 -1.15 -25.83
C ASP A 366 -4.71 0.03 -26.70
N THR A 367 -4.64 -0.12 -28.03
CA THR A 367 -5.20 0.87 -28.98
C THR A 367 -6.72 0.92 -28.96
N SER A 368 -7.43 -0.22 -28.86
CA SER A 368 -8.90 -0.20 -28.75
C SER A 368 -9.34 0.42 -27.42
N PHE A 369 -8.63 0.10 -26.34
CA PHE A 369 -8.81 0.73 -25.04
C PHE A 369 -8.62 2.25 -25.10
N LYS A 370 -7.52 2.71 -25.72
CA LYS A 370 -7.28 4.15 -25.95
C LYS A 370 -8.44 4.82 -26.66
N ASN A 371 -8.90 4.23 -27.76
CA ASN A 371 -9.93 4.83 -28.59
C ASN A 371 -11.25 4.97 -27.81
N LYS A 372 -11.64 3.94 -27.05
CA LYS A 372 -12.82 4.02 -26.16
C LYS A 372 -12.69 5.11 -25.10
N LEU A 373 -11.53 5.25 -24.45
CA LEU A 373 -11.30 6.34 -23.50
C LEU A 373 -11.47 7.71 -24.16
N TYR A 374 -10.94 7.88 -25.38
CA TYR A 374 -11.04 9.12 -26.13
C TYR A 374 -12.49 9.43 -26.53
N ASP A 375 -13.21 8.46 -27.10
CA ASP A 375 -14.60 8.64 -27.52
C ASP A 375 -15.53 8.98 -26.35
N GLN A 376 -15.25 8.40 -25.18
CA GLN A 376 -16.04 8.59 -23.98
C GLN A 376 -15.73 9.91 -23.24
N HIS A 377 -14.46 10.31 -23.14
CA HIS A 377 -14.06 11.39 -22.23
C HIS A 377 -13.48 12.63 -22.92
N LEU A 378 -12.86 12.50 -24.09
CA LEU A 378 -12.19 13.63 -24.72
C LEU A 378 -13.21 14.72 -25.12
N GLY A 379 -13.02 15.93 -24.61
CA GLY A 379 -13.92 17.07 -24.86
C GLY A 379 -15.24 17.02 -24.07
N LYS A 380 -15.48 15.96 -23.29
CA LYS A 380 -16.64 15.80 -22.40
C LYS A 380 -16.26 15.93 -20.93
N SER A 381 -15.08 15.44 -20.56
CA SER A 381 -14.56 15.46 -19.18
C SER A 381 -13.37 16.41 -19.10
N ASN A 382 -13.48 17.51 -18.34
CA ASN A 382 -12.44 18.54 -18.24
C ASN A 382 -11.10 18.02 -17.71
N ASN A 383 -11.14 17.04 -16.80
CA ASN A 383 -9.95 16.41 -16.22
C ASN A 383 -9.24 15.44 -17.19
N PHE A 384 -9.82 15.12 -18.35
CA PHE A 384 -9.23 14.24 -19.36
C PHE A 384 -8.67 15.05 -20.53
N GLN A 385 -7.35 14.97 -20.77
CA GLN A 385 -6.66 15.77 -21.77
C GLN A 385 -5.80 14.94 -22.71
N LYS A 386 -5.49 15.51 -23.88
CA LYS A 386 -4.45 14.98 -24.76
C LYS A 386 -3.07 15.26 -24.15
N PRO A 387 -2.13 14.30 -24.25
CA PRO A 387 -0.79 14.49 -23.72
C PRO A 387 -0.04 15.58 -24.47
N LYS A 388 0.73 16.38 -23.73
CA LYS A 388 1.57 17.42 -24.32
C LYS A 388 2.86 16.76 -24.85
N PRO A 389 3.14 16.83 -26.16
CA PRO A 389 4.35 16.23 -26.71
C PRO A 389 5.59 16.96 -26.17
N ALA A 390 6.46 16.22 -25.49
CA ALA A 390 7.72 16.74 -24.95
C ALA A 390 8.90 15.90 -25.47
N LYS A 391 9.94 16.58 -25.99
CA LYS A 391 11.16 15.92 -26.50
C LYS A 391 11.82 15.09 -25.38
N GLY A 392 12.05 13.81 -25.63
CA GLY A 392 12.77 12.91 -24.72
C GLY A 392 11.92 12.22 -23.64
N LYS A 393 10.60 12.44 -23.59
CA LYS A 393 9.70 11.65 -22.73
C LYS A 393 9.18 10.41 -23.45
N ALA A 394 8.88 9.36 -22.69
CA ALA A 394 8.22 8.16 -23.19
C ALA A 394 6.84 8.51 -23.77
N GLU A 395 6.38 7.73 -24.75
CA GLU A 395 5.08 7.92 -25.40
C GLU A 395 3.95 7.88 -24.36
N ALA A 396 3.13 8.93 -24.31
CA ALA A 396 1.96 9.00 -23.45
C ALA A 396 0.69 8.94 -24.31
N HIS A 397 -0.37 8.34 -23.77
CA HIS A 397 -1.60 8.07 -24.49
C HIS A 397 -2.74 8.99 -24.04
N PHE A 398 -2.79 9.40 -22.78
CA PHE A 398 -3.72 10.42 -22.26
C PHE A 398 -3.09 11.12 -21.05
N SER A 399 -3.66 12.25 -20.64
CA SER A 399 -3.25 12.96 -19.43
C SER A 399 -4.44 13.24 -18.54
N LEU A 400 -4.23 13.18 -17.22
CA LEU A 400 -5.24 13.58 -16.24
C LEU A 400 -4.79 14.81 -15.48
N VAL A 401 -5.74 15.67 -15.18
CA VAL A 401 -5.56 16.83 -14.30
C VAL A 401 -5.90 16.42 -12.87
N HIS A 402 -4.86 16.15 -12.08
CA HIS A 402 -4.94 15.88 -10.64
C HIS A 402 -4.77 17.17 -9.84
N TYR A 403 -5.13 17.15 -8.56
CA TYR A 403 -4.86 18.27 -7.64
C TYR A 403 -3.37 18.68 -7.61
N ALA A 404 -2.46 17.70 -7.73
CA ALA A 404 -1.02 17.90 -7.72
C ALA A 404 -0.43 18.34 -9.08
N GLY A 405 -1.26 18.43 -10.12
CA GLY A 405 -0.87 18.82 -11.48
C GLY A 405 -1.23 17.78 -12.55
N THR A 406 -0.90 18.10 -13.80
CA THR A 406 -1.18 17.22 -14.94
C THR A 406 -0.18 16.07 -15.03
N VAL A 407 -0.68 14.84 -15.12
CA VAL A 407 0.14 13.62 -15.25
C VAL A 407 -0.15 12.94 -16.57
N ASP A 408 0.92 12.61 -17.30
CA ASP A 408 0.86 11.90 -18.58
C ASP A 408 0.94 10.37 -18.34
N TYR A 409 -0.03 9.61 -18.86
CA TYR A 409 -0.14 8.17 -18.67
C TYR A 409 0.18 7.39 -19.96
N ASN A 410 0.98 6.34 -19.82
CA ASN A 410 1.22 5.34 -20.87
C ASN A 410 0.42 4.07 -20.55
N ILE A 411 -0.45 3.66 -21.48
CA ILE A 411 -1.35 2.49 -21.33
C ILE A 411 -0.77 1.18 -21.86
N SER A 412 0.46 1.17 -22.36
CA SER A 412 1.06 -0.01 -22.98
C SER A 412 1.16 -1.17 -21.97
N GLY A 413 0.58 -2.30 -22.36
CA GLY A 413 0.45 -3.51 -21.56
C GLY A 413 -0.55 -3.40 -20.41
N TRP A 414 -1.42 -2.39 -20.36
CA TRP A 414 -2.43 -2.28 -19.29
C TRP A 414 -3.44 -3.42 -19.35
N LEU A 415 -3.92 -3.77 -20.54
CA LEU A 415 -4.86 -4.90 -20.69
C LEU A 415 -4.23 -6.22 -20.24
N ASP A 416 -2.99 -6.48 -20.64
CA ASP A 416 -2.30 -7.72 -20.27
C ASP A 416 -1.98 -7.76 -18.76
N LYS A 417 -1.58 -6.63 -18.18
CA LYS A 417 -1.33 -6.50 -16.73
C LYS A 417 -2.62 -6.69 -15.92
N ASN A 418 -3.74 -6.14 -16.38
CA ASN A 418 -5.01 -6.17 -15.66
C ASN A 418 -5.75 -7.50 -15.82
N LYS A 419 -5.59 -8.20 -16.96
CA LYS A 419 -6.18 -9.53 -17.18
C LYS A 419 -5.66 -10.59 -16.20
N ASP A 420 -4.41 -10.45 -15.74
CA ASP A 420 -3.61 -11.41 -14.95
C ASP A 420 -4.13 -12.87 -14.99
N PRO A 421 -4.26 -13.49 -16.19
CA PRO A 421 -5.11 -14.66 -16.34
C PRO A 421 -4.45 -15.86 -15.70
N LEU A 422 -5.06 -16.38 -14.63
CA LEU A 422 -4.60 -17.59 -13.97
C LEU A 422 -5.00 -18.81 -14.79
N ASN A 423 -4.07 -19.76 -14.88
CA ASN A 423 -4.35 -21.04 -15.48
C ASN A 423 -5.14 -21.90 -14.49
N GLU A 424 -6.46 -21.94 -14.67
CA GLU A 424 -7.39 -22.68 -13.81
C GLU A 424 -7.08 -24.18 -13.70
N THR A 425 -6.48 -24.78 -14.74
CA THR A 425 -6.05 -26.19 -14.68
C THR A 425 -4.92 -26.36 -13.66
N VAL A 426 -3.96 -25.43 -13.63
CA VAL A 426 -2.86 -25.44 -12.65
C VAL A 426 -3.35 -25.06 -11.26
N VAL A 427 -4.27 -24.11 -11.14
CA VAL A 427 -4.93 -23.79 -9.85
C VAL A 427 -5.63 -25.02 -9.27
N GLY A 428 -6.30 -25.82 -10.10
CA GLY A 428 -6.89 -27.09 -9.69
C GLY A 428 -5.87 -28.13 -9.19
N LEU A 429 -4.62 -28.08 -9.68
CA LEU A 429 -3.52 -28.89 -9.13
C LEU A 429 -3.07 -28.34 -7.78
N TYR A 430 -2.95 -27.01 -7.61
CA TYR A 430 -2.57 -26.38 -6.34
C TYR A 430 -3.55 -26.71 -5.22
N GLN A 431 -4.86 -26.71 -5.52
CA GLN A 431 -5.92 -27.11 -4.59
C GLN A 431 -5.78 -28.55 -4.07
N LYS A 432 -5.17 -29.43 -4.86
CA LYS A 432 -4.97 -30.85 -4.53
C LYS A 432 -3.52 -31.16 -4.13
N SER A 433 -2.71 -30.13 -3.92
CA SER A 433 -1.31 -30.30 -3.54
C SER A 433 -1.17 -31.07 -2.23
N SER A 434 -0.13 -31.90 -2.14
CA SER A 434 0.28 -32.53 -0.87
C SER A 434 0.84 -31.52 0.14
N MET A 435 1.30 -30.35 -0.33
CA MET A 435 1.68 -29.24 0.53
C MET A 435 0.43 -28.50 1.03
N LYS A 436 0.03 -28.81 2.27
CA LYS A 436 -1.18 -28.27 2.92
C LYS A 436 -1.31 -26.74 2.82
N THR A 437 -0.20 -26.02 2.98
CA THR A 437 -0.21 -24.55 2.88
C THR A 437 -0.61 -24.10 1.47
N LEU A 438 -0.05 -24.70 0.40
CA LEU A 438 -0.41 -24.34 -0.98
C LEU A 438 -1.87 -24.66 -1.28
N ALA A 439 -2.35 -25.82 -0.85
CA ALA A 439 -3.75 -26.19 -0.97
C ALA A 439 -4.67 -25.18 -0.25
N LEU A 440 -4.29 -24.73 0.96
CA LEU A 440 -5.02 -23.72 1.72
C LEU A 440 -5.07 -22.37 0.98
N LEU A 441 -3.96 -21.92 0.39
CA LEU A 441 -3.89 -20.64 -0.33
C LEU A 441 -4.85 -20.59 -1.54
N PHE A 442 -5.12 -21.73 -2.17
CA PHE A 442 -5.93 -21.84 -3.39
C PHE A 442 -7.29 -22.52 -3.19
N ALA A 443 -7.67 -22.85 -1.95
CA ALA A 443 -8.98 -23.43 -1.64
C ALA A 443 -10.12 -22.51 -2.13
N SER A 444 -11.16 -23.09 -2.71
CA SER A 444 -12.36 -22.39 -3.19
C SER A 444 -13.00 -21.55 -2.08
N THR A 445 -13.58 -20.41 -2.43
CA THR A 445 -14.20 -19.37 -1.59
C THR A 445 -15.35 -19.85 -0.70
N GLY A 446 -15.06 -20.75 0.23
CA GLY A 446 -16.00 -21.29 1.22
C GLY A 446 -15.35 -21.86 2.50
N GLY A 447 -14.02 -22.01 2.55
CA GLY A 447 -13.27 -22.18 3.80
C GLY A 447 -12.74 -20.84 4.32
N GLU A 448 -11.99 -20.80 5.42
CA GLU A 448 -11.34 -19.59 5.99
C GLU A 448 -10.62 -18.70 4.95
N ALA A 449 -10.30 -19.25 3.77
CA ALA A 449 -9.79 -18.51 2.63
C ALA A 449 -10.77 -17.51 1.96
N GLY A 450 -12.08 -17.71 2.07
CA GLY A 450 -13.10 -16.74 1.65
C GLY A 450 -13.06 -15.43 2.45
N GLN A 451 -12.47 -15.45 3.66
CA GLN A 451 -12.23 -14.25 4.46
C GLN A 451 -10.99 -13.47 3.99
N PHE A 452 -10.21 -13.96 3.02
CA PHE A 452 -9.06 -13.21 2.49
C PHE A 452 -9.47 -11.93 1.73
N CYS A 453 -10.74 -11.81 1.31
CA CYS A 453 -11.30 -10.58 0.74
C CYS A 453 -11.77 -9.57 1.79
N GLU A 454 -11.96 -9.98 3.05
CA GLU A 454 -12.39 -9.14 4.18
C GLU A 454 -11.29 -9.01 5.25
N ILE A 455 -10.02 -9.09 4.84
CA ILE A 455 -8.94 -8.85 5.80
C ILE A 455 -9.05 -7.38 6.20
N ARG A 456 -9.30 -7.10 7.48
CA ARG A 456 -8.93 -5.84 8.11
C ARG A 456 -7.55 -6.07 8.71
N ILE A 457 -6.52 -5.38 8.21
CA ILE A 457 -5.24 -5.40 8.90
C ILE A 457 -5.41 -4.59 10.18
N PHE A 458 -5.32 -5.30 11.29
CA PHE A 458 -5.08 -4.72 12.60
C PHE A 458 -3.65 -4.20 12.63
N ILE A 459 -3.41 -3.03 12.04
CA ILE A 459 -2.20 -2.26 12.29
C ILE A 459 -2.32 -1.75 13.73
N PHE A 460 -1.66 -2.44 14.66
CA PHE A 460 -1.47 -2.09 16.06
C PHE A 460 -2.70 -1.50 16.77
N LEU A 461 -3.58 -2.40 17.23
CA LEU A 461 -4.61 -2.05 18.21
C LEU A 461 -3.96 -1.80 19.58
N PHE A 462 -3.98 -0.56 20.04
CA PHE A 462 -3.71 -0.24 21.44
C PHE A 462 -5.03 -0.09 22.19
N ASN A 463 -5.31 -1.03 23.09
CA ASN A 463 -6.46 -0.98 23.99
C ASN A 463 -6.03 -0.31 25.30
N TYR A 464 -6.87 0.59 25.81
CA TYR A 464 -6.87 0.97 27.22
C TYR A 464 -8.21 0.59 27.85
N SER A 465 -8.15 -0.15 28.94
CA SER A 465 -9.30 -0.47 29.79
C SER A 465 -9.36 0.56 30.92
N THR A 466 -10.27 1.52 30.84
CA THR A 466 -10.71 2.25 32.03
C THR A 466 -11.88 1.49 32.67
N ARG A 467 -11.59 0.81 33.77
CA ARG A 467 -12.58 0.42 34.77
C ARG A 467 -13.27 1.68 35.29
N ALA A 468 -14.50 1.96 34.86
CA ALA A 468 -15.59 2.48 35.70
C ALA A 468 -16.84 2.76 34.86
N MET A 469 -17.99 2.39 35.46
CA MET A 469 -19.37 2.77 35.14
C MET A 469 -20.13 1.95 34.08
N ASN A 470 -21.01 1.11 34.63
CA ASN A 470 -22.29 0.65 34.08
C ASN A 470 -22.97 1.71 33.20
N ILE A 471 -23.48 1.31 32.04
CA ILE A 471 -24.87 1.47 31.60
C ILE A 471 -25.10 0.59 30.36
N LYS A 472 -26.27 -0.06 30.34
CA LYS A 472 -26.76 -1.06 29.39
C LYS A 472 -27.35 -0.42 28.12
N HIS A 473 -27.45 -1.22 27.05
CA HIS A 473 -28.25 -1.04 25.80
C HIS A 473 -27.72 0.09 24.88
N LEU A 474 -27.55 -0.11 23.56
CA LEU A 474 -28.62 -0.41 22.60
C LEU A 474 -28.04 -0.95 21.26
N PHE A 475 -28.81 -1.83 20.60
CA PHE A 475 -28.69 -2.34 19.22
C PHE A 475 -28.62 -1.19 18.17
N ILE A 476 -28.27 -1.35 16.89
CA ILE A 476 -29.03 -2.04 15.81
C ILE A 476 -28.17 -2.13 14.52
N TYR A 477 -28.32 -3.26 13.81
CA TYR A 477 -27.93 -3.56 12.43
C TYR A 477 -28.63 -2.68 11.39
N SER A 478 -27.92 -2.27 10.34
CA SER A 478 -28.32 -2.33 8.91
C SER A 478 -27.10 -2.11 8.04
#